data_AF-A0A7I7LBQ1-F1
#
_entry.id   AF-A0A7I7LBQ1-F1
#
_cell.length_a   1.000
_cell.length_b   1.000
_cell.length_c   1.000
_cell.angle_alpha   90.00
_cell.angle_beta   90.00
_cell.angle_gamma   90.00
#
_symmetry.space_group_name_H-M   'P 1'
#
loop_
_entity.id
_entity.type
_entity.pdbx_description
1 polymer ?
#
loop_
_entity_poly.entity_id
_entity_poly.type
_entity_poly.pdbx_seq_one_letter_code
_entity_poly.pdbx_strand_id
1 'polypeptide(L)'
;MGNPQAAPTTGPAAPMVSINTIIDDLQAANSQVANTITEVGAASYAALLPTADIANAAITSVPSYNINLFLDGIQQVANGDPMGFVTAVGYPLAADVALITVAGLLQAFVLVNAGQAIAHAITTPIG
;
A
#
# COMPACT_ATOMS: atom_id res chain seq x y z
N MET A 1 2.47 -7.69 -83.28
CA MET A 1 3.37 -7.86 -82.12
C MET A 1 2.84 -6.94 -81.02
N GLY A 2 2.24 -7.50 -79.97
CA GLY A 2 1.66 -6.72 -78.85
C GLY A 2 2.67 -6.59 -77.71
N ASN A 3 2.81 -5.38 -77.17
CA ASN A 3 3.70 -5.06 -76.05
C ASN A 3 3.17 -5.70 -74.74
N PRO A 4 3.99 -6.35 -73.90
CA PRO A 4 3.52 -6.87 -72.62
C PRO A 4 3.43 -5.72 -71.61
N GLN A 5 2.21 -5.35 -71.23
CA GLN A 5 1.98 -4.43 -70.11
C GLN A 5 2.30 -5.18 -68.81
N ALA A 6 3.37 -4.78 -68.11
CA ALA A 6 3.67 -5.28 -66.78
C ALA A 6 2.56 -4.85 -65.81
N ALA A 7 2.03 -5.79 -65.03
CA ALA A 7 1.08 -5.50 -63.96
C ALA A 7 1.74 -4.63 -62.87
N PRO A 8 1.03 -3.66 -62.28
CA PRO A 8 1.57 -2.91 -61.16
C PRO A 8 1.70 -3.85 -59.96
N THR A 9 2.93 -4.14 -59.55
CA THR A 9 3.19 -4.84 -58.29
C THR A 9 2.91 -3.89 -57.15
N THR A 10 1.80 -4.08 -56.43
CA THR A 10 1.52 -3.38 -55.18
C THR A 10 2.48 -3.90 -54.11
N GLY A 11 3.58 -3.17 -53.88
CA GLY A 11 4.39 -3.35 -52.68
C GLY A 11 3.55 -3.04 -51.43
N PRO A 12 3.94 -3.53 -50.24
CA PRO A 12 3.23 -3.23 -49.00
C PRO A 12 3.10 -1.71 -48.82
N ALA A 13 1.88 -1.22 -48.58
CA ALA A 13 1.66 0.18 -48.23
C ALA A 13 2.45 0.48 -46.95
N ALA A 14 3.32 1.51 -46.98
CA ALA A 14 3.95 1.99 -45.76
C ALA A 14 2.86 2.45 -44.78
N PRO A 15 3.00 2.20 -43.46
CA PRO A 15 2.03 2.69 -42.49
C PRO A 15 1.89 4.20 -42.62
N MET A 16 0.68 4.68 -42.92
CA MET A 16 0.39 6.11 -42.91
C MET A 16 0.25 6.57 -41.47
N VAL A 17 1.20 7.35 -40.97
CA VAL A 17 1.03 8.08 -39.71
C VAL A 17 0.03 9.21 -39.97
N SER A 18 -1.15 9.13 -39.33
CA SER A 18 -2.17 10.17 -39.39
C SER A 18 -2.04 11.12 -38.19
N ILE A 19 -2.37 12.39 -38.40
CA ILE A 19 -2.41 13.40 -37.32
C ILE A 19 -3.37 12.96 -36.20
N ASN A 20 -4.47 12.29 -36.54
CA ASN A 20 -5.42 11.79 -35.55
C ASN A 20 -4.79 10.76 -34.60
N THR A 21 -3.98 9.83 -35.12
CA THR A 21 -3.27 8.85 -34.29
C THR A 21 -2.31 9.52 -33.32
N ILE A 22 -1.58 10.55 -33.77
CA ILE A 22 -0.69 11.33 -32.89
C ILE A 22 -1.49 12.03 -31.78
N ILE A 23 -2.65 12.62 -32.12
CA ILE A 23 -3.51 13.29 -31.13
C ILE A 23 -4.05 12.29 -30.11
N ASP A 24 -4.49 11.11 -30.55
CA ASP A 24 -5.00 10.05 -29.68
C ASP A 24 -3.91 9.56 -28.73
N ASP A 25 -2.69 9.31 -29.23
CA ASP A 25 -1.53 8.90 -28.42
C ASP A 25 -1.18 9.96 -27.36
N LEU A 26 -1.22 11.25 -27.71
CA LEU A 26 -0.99 12.34 -26.77
C LEU A 26 -2.08 12.43 -25.70
N GLN A 27 -3.34 12.21 -26.05
CA GLN A 27 -4.45 12.18 -25.10
C GLN A 27 -4.36 10.98 -24.15
N ALA A 28 -3.97 9.82 -24.66
CA ALA A 28 -3.71 8.61 -23.88
C ALA A 28 -2.57 8.86 -22.87
N ALA A 29 -1.44 9.38 -23.35
CA ALA A 29 -0.30 9.72 -22.49
C ALA A 29 -0.66 10.74 -21.41
N ASN A 30 -1.40 11.81 -21.75
CA ASN A 30 -1.85 12.80 -20.77
C ASN A 30 -2.77 12.20 -19.69
N SER A 31 -3.74 11.39 -20.10
CA SER A 31 -4.67 10.73 -19.17
C SER A 31 -3.93 9.75 -18.26
N GLN A 32 -2.96 9.02 -18.80
CA GLN A 32 -2.15 8.08 -18.04
C GLN A 32 -1.31 8.77 -16.97
N VAL A 33 -0.64 9.87 -17.29
CA VAL A 33 0.12 10.64 -16.30
C VAL A 33 -0.80 11.10 -15.16
N ALA A 34 -1.99 11.61 -15.49
CA ALA A 34 -2.97 12.04 -14.48
C ALA A 34 -3.45 10.88 -13.59
N ASN A 35 -3.71 9.71 -14.19
CA ASN A 35 -4.12 8.51 -13.48
C ASN A 35 -3.01 8.00 -12.55
N THR A 36 -1.77 7.90 -13.05
CA THR A 36 -0.61 7.47 -12.25
C THR A 36 -0.41 8.37 -11.04
N ILE A 37 -0.47 9.70 -11.19
CA ILE A 37 -0.34 10.63 -10.07
C ILE A 37 -1.44 10.40 -9.03
N THR A 38 -2.68 10.19 -9.48
CA THR A 38 -3.84 9.95 -8.63
C THR A 38 -3.71 8.64 -7.85
N GLU A 39 -3.33 7.56 -8.53
CA GLU A 39 -3.15 6.24 -7.92
C GLU A 39 -2.02 6.23 -6.90
N VAL A 40 -0.87 6.83 -7.24
CA VAL A 40 0.27 6.96 -6.31
C VAL A 40 -0.12 7.78 -5.08
N GLY A 41 -0.83 8.90 -5.27
CA GLY A 41 -1.32 9.72 -4.17
C GLY A 41 -2.27 8.94 -3.26
N ALA A 42 -3.24 8.23 -3.85
CA ALA A 42 -4.19 7.41 -3.11
C ALA A 42 -3.52 6.27 -2.33
N ALA A 43 -2.58 5.56 -2.96
CA ALA A 43 -1.82 4.48 -2.33
C ALA A 43 -0.99 5.01 -1.14
N SER A 44 -0.35 6.17 -1.31
CA SER A 44 0.44 6.81 -0.24
C SER A 44 -0.45 7.22 0.94
N TYR A 45 -1.60 7.81 0.67
CA TYR A 45 -2.56 8.21 1.70
C TYR A 45 -3.13 7.00 2.45
N ALA A 46 -3.51 5.95 1.71
CA ALA A 46 -4.00 4.70 2.27
C ALA A 46 -2.95 3.99 3.15
N ALA A 47 -1.65 4.19 2.88
CA ALA A 47 -0.58 3.65 3.71
C ALA A 47 -0.38 4.44 5.02
N LEU A 48 -0.47 5.77 4.94
CA LEU A 48 -0.26 6.65 6.09
C LEU A 48 -1.36 6.50 7.14
N LEU A 49 -2.61 6.29 6.72
CA LEU A 49 -3.76 6.21 7.63
C LEU A 49 -3.62 5.09 8.68
N PRO A 50 -3.46 3.79 8.32
CA PRO A 50 -3.23 2.73 9.29
C PRO A 50 -1.98 2.97 10.14
N THR A 51 -0.96 3.60 9.55
CA THR A 51 0.28 3.93 10.26
C THR A 51 0.02 4.92 11.40
N ALA A 52 -0.77 5.96 11.12
CA ALA A 52 -1.18 6.94 12.11
C ALA A 52 -2.07 6.33 13.19
N ASP A 53 -2.98 5.43 12.83
CA ASP A 53 -3.84 4.72 13.78
C ASP A 53 -3.02 3.85 14.75
N ILE A 54 -2.03 3.12 14.24
CA ILE A 54 -1.10 2.33 15.07
C ILE A 54 -0.32 3.24 16.01
N ALA A 55 0.23 4.35 15.52
CA ALA A 55 0.97 5.29 16.36
C ALA A 55 0.09 5.91 17.45
N ASN A 56 -1.14 6.29 17.11
CA ASN A 56 -2.11 6.82 18.06
C ASN A 56 -2.48 5.76 19.13
N ALA A 57 -2.74 4.52 18.73
CA ALA A 57 -2.99 3.42 19.65
C ALA A 57 -1.79 3.16 20.58
N ALA A 58 -0.56 3.22 20.05
CA ALA A 58 0.67 3.01 20.81
C ALA A 58 0.89 4.05 21.92
N ILE A 59 0.43 5.30 21.74
CA ILE A 59 0.59 6.36 22.75
C ILE A 59 -0.65 6.55 23.64
N THR A 60 -1.80 6.02 23.24
CA THR A 60 -3.06 6.16 23.99
C THR A 60 -3.52 4.84 24.60
N SER A 61 -3.92 3.89 23.76
CA SER A 61 -4.53 2.63 24.17
C SER A 61 -3.53 1.70 24.86
N VAL A 62 -2.31 1.58 24.34
CA VAL A 62 -1.29 0.66 24.90
C VAL A 62 -0.91 1.04 26.34
N PRO A 63 -0.56 2.30 26.65
CA PRO A 63 -0.29 2.70 28.03
C PRO A 63 -1.49 2.48 28.94
N SER A 64 -2.71 2.78 28.47
CA SER A 64 -3.93 2.56 29.26
C SER A 64 -4.17 1.08 29.57
N TYR A 65 -3.94 0.19 28.60
CA TYR A 65 -4.06 -1.25 28.79
C TYR A 65 -3.03 -1.78 29.80
N ASN A 66 -1.78 -1.36 29.69
CA ASN A 66 -0.71 -1.75 30.61
C ASN A 66 -0.98 -1.27 32.04
N ILE A 67 -1.52 -0.06 32.20
CA ILE A 67 -1.94 0.44 33.52
C ILE A 67 -3.04 -0.44 34.11
N ASN A 68 -4.04 -0.84 33.32
CA ASN A 68 -5.11 -1.70 33.82
C ASN A 68 -4.56 -3.08 34.25
N LEU A 69 -3.70 -3.71 33.45
CA LEU A 69 -3.04 -4.97 33.82
C LEU A 69 -2.20 -4.84 35.10
N PHE A 70 -1.47 -3.73 35.24
CA PHE A 70 -0.74 -3.43 36.47
C PHE A 70 -1.68 -3.37 37.67
N LEU A 71 -2.76 -2.59 37.58
CA LEU A 71 -3.74 -2.42 38.65
C LEU A 71 -4.47 -3.73 39.00
N ASP A 72 -4.81 -4.55 37.99
CA ASP A 72 -5.40 -5.87 38.19
C ASP A 72 -4.46 -6.79 38.99
N GLY A 73 -3.17 -6.76 38.69
CA GLY A 73 -2.17 -7.51 39.44
C GLY A 73 -2.00 -7.02 40.89
N ILE A 74 -2.02 -5.70 41.11
CA ILE A 74 -2.01 -5.13 42.47
C ILE A 74 -3.25 -5.57 43.26
N GLN A 75 -4.43 -5.58 42.64
CA GLN A 75 -5.65 -6.09 43.28
C GLN A 75 -5.52 -7.58 43.64
N GLN A 76 -4.95 -8.42 42.77
CA GLN A 76 -4.70 -9.83 43.07
C GLN A 76 -3.79 -10.00 44.28
N VAL A 77 -2.67 -9.27 44.34
CA VAL A 77 -1.76 -9.31 45.51
C VAL A 77 -2.46 -8.86 46.79
N ALA A 78 -3.22 -7.76 46.73
CA ALA A 78 -3.97 -7.27 47.89
C ALA A 78 -5.01 -8.27 48.41
N ASN A 79 -5.54 -9.12 47.54
CA ASN A 79 -6.47 -10.19 47.88
C ASN A 79 -5.78 -11.52 48.25
N GLY A 80 -4.46 -11.54 48.37
CA GLY A 80 -3.68 -12.70 48.81
C GLY A 80 -3.27 -13.66 47.69
N ASP A 81 -3.45 -13.29 46.41
CA ASP A 81 -2.97 -14.08 45.27
C ASP A 81 -1.55 -13.63 44.87
N PRO A 82 -0.51 -14.45 45.10
CA PRO A 82 0.86 -14.12 44.71
C PRO A 82 1.04 -14.05 43.19
N MET A 83 0.15 -14.63 42.38
CA MET A 83 0.19 -14.49 40.92
C MET A 83 -0.03 -13.04 40.47
N GLY A 84 -0.58 -12.18 41.33
CA GLY A 84 -0.73 -10.76 41.06
C GLY A 84 0.57 -10.04 40.68
N PHE A 85 1.75 -10.50 41.14
CA PHE A 85 3.04 -9.94 40.69
C PHE A 85 3.34 -10.26 39.21
N VAL A 86 2.99 -11.46 38.76
CA VAL A 86 3.14 -11.85 37.34
C VAL A 86 2.14 -11.08 36.49
N THR A 87 0.90 -10.94 36.95
CA THR A 87 -0.11 -10.11 36.27
C THR A 87 0.36 -8.65 36.20
N ALA A 88 0.88 -8.09 37.29
CA ALA A 88 1.23 -6.67 37.34
C ALA A 88 2.45 -6.29 36.48
N VAL A 89 3.39 -7.22 36.27
CA VAL A 89 4.67 -6.91 35.58
C VAL A 89 4.83 -7.76 34.31
N GLY A 90 4.57 -9.05 34.41
CA GLY A 90 4.74 -9.99 33.30
C GLY A 90 3.73 -9.76 32.18
N TYR A 91 2.46 -9.56 32.48
CA TYR A 91 1.44 -9.35 31.44
C TYR A 91 1.60 -8.04 30.66
N PRO A 92 1.90 -6.87 31.28
CA PRO A 92 2.23 -5.68 30.52
C PRO A 92 3.38 -5.89 29.52
N LEU A 93 4.47 -6.57 29.94
CA LEU A 93 5.59 -6.86 29.05
C LEU A 93 5.20 -7.82 27.91
N ALA A 94 4.43 -8.86 28.22
CA ALA A 94 3.92 -9.79 27.22
C ALA A 94 2.97 -9.10 26.22
N ALA A 95 2.12 -8.20 26.71
CA ALA A 95 1.24 -7.38 25.91
C ALA A 95 2.04 -6.49 24.94
N ASP A 96 3.06 -5.80 25.43
CA ASP A 96 3.92 -4.96 24.59
C ASP A 96 4.62 -5.76 23.50
N VAL A 97 5.20 -6.92 23.82
CA VAL A 97 5.85 -7.79 22.82
C VAL A 97 4.84 -8.26 21.76
N ALA A 98 3.66 -8.70 22.18
CA ALA A 98 2.61 -9.13 21.26
C ALA A 98 2.13 -7.97 20.36
N LEU A 99 1.87 -6.80 20.95
CA LEU A 99 1.39 -5.62 20.25
C LEU A 99 2.44 -5.08 19.27
N ILE A 100 3.71 -4.98 19.66
CA ILE A 100 4.81 -4.57 18.77
C ILE A 100 4.94 -5.54 17.61
N THR A 101 4.84 -6.84 17.87
CA THR A 101 4.93 -7.87 16.82
C THR A 101 3.79 -7.72 15.81
N VAL A 102 2.55 -7.64 16.29
CA VAL A 102 1.37 -7.49 15.43
C VAL A 102 1.39 -6.16 14.69
N ALA A 103 1.73 -5.06 15.36
CA ALA A 103 1.86 -3.75 14.74
C ALA A 103 2.94 -3.76 13.65
N GLY A 104 4.09 -4.37 13.90
CA GLY A 104 5.17 -4.52 12.90
C GLY A 104 4.71 -5.30 11.67
N LEU A 105 4.00 -6.41 11.85
CA LEU A 105 3.44 -7.19 10.74
C LEU A 105 2.42 -6.39 9.93
N LEU A 106 1.54 -5.65 10.62
CA LEU A 106 0.54 -4.80 9.96
C LEU A 106 1.20 -3.66 9.18
N GLN A 107 2.20 -2.98 9.77
CA GLN A 107 2.97 -1.95 9.09
C GLN A 107 3.67 -2.48 7.84
N ALA A 108 4.31 -3.64 7.93
CA ALA A 108 4.96 -4.28 6.79
C ALA A 108 3.94 -4.60 5.69
N PHE A 109 2.77 -5.14 6.04
CA PHE A 109 1.70 -5.41 5.09
C PHE A 109 1.23 -4.14 4.39
N VAL A 110 0.96 -3.07 5.14
CA VAL A 110 0.52 -1.79 4.59
C VAL A 110 1.54 -1.21 3.61
N LEU A 111 2.83 -1.20 3.97
CA LEU A 111 3.91 -0.71 3.10
C LEU A 111 4.08 -1.56 1.83
N VAL A 112 4.00 -2.89 1.92
CA VAL A 112 4.12 -3.77 0.77
C VAL A 112 2.97 -3.54 -0.22
N ASN A 113 1.73 -3.47 0.28
CA ASN A 113 0.57 -3.21 -0.59
C ASN A 113 0.65 -1.84 -1.26
N ALA A 114 1.04 -0.80 -0.51
CA ALA A 114 1.23 0.53 -1.06
C ALA A 114 2.34 0.57 -2.12
N GLY A 115 3.47 -0.10 -1.86
CA GLY A 115 4.57 -0.22 -2.81
C GLY A 115 4.18 -0.95 -4.09
N GLN A 116 3.39 -2.02 -3.99
CA GLN A 116 2.86 -2.73 -5.16
C GLN A 116 1.89 -1.87 -5.97
N ALA A 117 0.99 -1.15 -5.32
CA ALA A 117 0.06 -0.24 -5.99
C ALA A 117 0.81 0.89 -6.74
N ILE A 118 1.83 1.48 -6.10
CA ILE A 118 2.69 2.51 -6.71
C ILE A 118 3.46 1.93 -7.90
N ALA A 119 4.05 0.75 -7.75
CA ALA A 119 4.78 0.10 -8.83
C ALA A 119 3.87 -0.20 -10.04
N HIS A 120 2.65 -0.66 -9.79
CA HIS A 120 1.65 -0.90 -10.83
C HIS A 120 1.26 0.39 -11.56
N ALA A 121 0.99 1.46 -10.81
CA ALA A 121 0.61 2.76 -11.35
C ALA A 121 1.67 3.35 -12.31
N ILE A 122 2.97 3.11 -12.03
CA ILE A 122 4.08 3.67 -12.81
C ILE A 122 4.48 2.77 -13.99
N THR A 123 4.27 1.45 -13.89
CA THR A 123 4.73 0.49 -14.91
C THR A 123 3.67 0.15 -15.96
N THR A 124 2.44 0.65 -15.82
CA THR A 124 1.38 0.44 -16.81
C THR A 124 1.77 1.12 -18.14
N PRO A 125 1.78 0.40 -19.29
CA PRO A 125 2.15 0.98 -20.59
C PRO A 125 1.14 2.00 -21.11
N ILE A 126 1.63 2.96 -21.89
CA ILE A 126 0.82 3.82 -22.79
C ILE A 126 0.35 2.97 -23.97
N GLY A 127 -0.98 2.79 -24.04
CA GLY A 127 -1.67 2.11 -25.14
C GLY A 127 -2.13 3.09 -26.21
#